data_AF-A0A356QIH9-F1
#
_entry.id   AF-A0A356QIH9-F1
#
_cell.length_a   1.000
_cell.length_b   1.000
_cell.length_c   1.000
_cell.angle_alpha   90.00
_cell.angle_beta   90.00
_cell.angle_gamma   90.00
#
_symmetry.space_group_name_H-M   'P 1'
#
loop_
_entity.id
_entity.type
_entity.pdbx_description
1 polymer ?
#
loop_
_entity_poly.entity_id
_entity_poly.type
_entity_poly.pdbx_seq_one_letter_code
_entity_poly.pdbx_strand_id
1 'polypeptide(L)'
;MQSSESSQPVQIKLANPRGFCAGVDRAIDIVNRALDVFGPPIYVRHEVVHNRFVVETLRERGAVFVEELHEVPDDVIVIFSAHGVSRAVQQDAEQRGLKVFDATCPLVTKVHMEVLRYAKRGQECILIGHEGHPEVEGTMGRYDTSHGGKIYLVEDEQDVANLVVNDPSALAFVTQTTLSMDDTAKVIDALREKFPEIQGPRKDDICYATQNRQDAVRELAADSDLVLVV
;
A
#
# COMPACT_ATOMS: atom_id res chain seq x y z
N MET A 1 33.28 8.17 51.06
CA MET A 1 31.85 8.20 50.70
C MET A 1 31.76 7.93 49.21
N GLN A 2 31.52 6.67 48.83
CA GLN A 2 31.21 6.30 47.45
C GLN A 2 29.69 6.32 47.32
N SER A 3 29.19 7.30 46.59
CA SER A 3 27.80 7.37 46.15
C SER A 3 27.57 6.24 45.14
N SER A 4 26.80 5.24 45.55
CA SER A 4 26.29 4.19 44.66
C SER A 4 25.28 4.82 43.70
N GLU A 5 25.69 5.10 42.46
CA GLU A 5 24.74 5.35 41.37
C GLU A 5 23.97 4.05 41.12
N SER A 6 22.74 3.99 41.63
CA SER A 6 21.81 2.94 41.22
C SER A 6 21.40 3.24 39.78
N SER A 7 21.94 2.49 38.81
CA SER A 7 21.42 2.52 37.45
C SER A 7 19.95 2.17 37.52
N GLN A 8 19.06 3.09 37.13
CA GLN A 8 17.64 2.76 37.03
C GLN A 8 17.48 1.60 36.03
N PRO A 9 16.66 0.58 36.35
CA PRO A 9 16.45 -0.54 35.46
C PRO A 9 15.81 -0.06 34.15
N VAL A 10 16.37 -0.47 33.02
CA VAL A 10 15.79 -0.18 31.69
C VAL A 10 14.44 -0.86 31.61
N GLN A 11 13.38 -0.06 31.46
CA GLN A 11 12.03 -0.56 31.24
C GLN A 11 11.80 -0.76 29.74
N ILE A 12 11.46 -1.98 29.34
CA ILE A 12 11.08 -2.30 27.95
C ILE A 12 9.56 -2.33 27.85
N LYS A 13 9.00 -1.51 26.96
CA LYS A 13 7.57 -1.46 26.64
C LYS A 13 7.34 -1.91 25.20
N LEU A 14 6.19 -2.50 24.92
CA LEU A 14 5.83 -3.00 23.60
C LEU A 14 4.50 -2.37 23.17
N ALA A 15 4.49 -1.69 22.02
CA ALA A 15 3.27 -1.17 21.41
C ALA A 15 2.28 -2.31 21.11
N ASN A 16 0.99 -2.04 21.22
CA ASN A 16 -0.06 -2.98 20.82
C ASN A 16 -1.24 -2.21 20.19
N PRO A 17 -1.57 -2.45 18.91
CA PRO A 17 -1.00 -3.45 18.00
C PRO A 17 0.40 -3.11 17.46
N ARG A 18 1.14 -4.15 17.07
CA ARG A 18 2.43 -4.09 16.35
C ARG A 18 2.59 -5.33 15.46
N GLY A 19 3.52 -5.32 14.49
CA GLY A 19 3.84 -6.49 13.67
C GLY A 19 2.90 -6.69 12.48
N PHE A 20 2.54 -7.93 12.16
CA PHE A 20 1.77 -8.28 10.95
C PHE A 20 0.30 -7.88 11.01
N CYS A 21 -0.25 -7.54 9.84
CA CYS A 21 -1.68 -7.29 9.63
C CYS A 21 -2.30 -8.40 8.80
N ALA A 22 -3.64 -8.45 8.72
CA ALA A 22 -4.34 -9.50 7.99
C ALA A 22 -3.96 -9.58 6.50
N GLY A 23 -3.64 -8.44 5.86
CA GLY A 23 -3.18 -8.41 4.47
C GLY A 23 -1.80 -9.05 4.29
N VAL A 24 -0.88 -8.76 5.21
CA VAL A 24 0.49 -9.32 5.23
C VAL A 24 0.45 -10.82 5.49
N ASP A 25 -0.27 -11.27 6.54
CA ASP A 25 -0.41 -12.69 6.86
C ASP A 25 -0.96 -13.48 5.66
N ARG A 26 -2.05 -12.98 5.07
CA ARG A 26 -2.66 -13.59 3.88
C ARG A 26 -1.67 -13.69 2.72
N ALA A 27 -0.89 -12.65 2.45
CA ALA A 27 0.00 -12.64 1.29
C ALA A 27 1.17 -13.61 1.47
N ILE A 28 1.76 -13.65 2.67
CA ILE A 28 2.80 -14.62 3.03
C ILE A 28 2.25 -16.05 2.94
N ASP A 29 1.05 -16.30 3.45
CA ASP A 29 0.40 -17.61 3.40
C ASP A 29 0.10 -18.07 1.97
N ILE A 30 -0.26 -17.15 1.06
CA ILE A 30 -0.47 -17.49 -0.35
C ILE A 30 0.82 -18.01 -0.98
N VAL A 31 1.96 -17.33 -0.75
CA VAL A 31 3.26 -17.77 -1.29
C VAL A 31 3.68 -19.10 -0.67
N ASN A 32 3.59 -19.23 0.65
CA ASN A 32 3.92 -20.48 1.36
C ASN A 32 3.09 -21.66 0.85
N ARG A 33 1.76 -21.49 0.73
CA ARG A 33 0.87 -22.56 0.23
C ARG A 33 1.13 -22.88 -1.24
N ALA A 34 1.47 -21.90 -2.07
CA ALA A 34 1.84 -22.16 -3.45
C ALA A 34 3.12 -23.02 -3.53
N LEU A 35 4.13 -22.71 -2.72
CA LEU A 35 5.34 -23.51 -2.59
C LEU A 35 5.04 -24.93 -2.09
N ASP A 36 4.17 -25.08 -1.09
CA ASP A 36 3.82 -26.39 -0.51
C ASP A 36 3.04 -27.28 -1.49
N VAL A 37 2.13 -26.70 -2.27
CA VAL A 37 1.21 -27.43 -3.15
C VAL A 37 1.84 -27.71 -4.52
N PHE A 38 2.56 -26.75 -5.09
CA PHE A 38 3.06 -26.83 -6.46
C PHE A 38 4.57 -27.05 -6.55
N GLY A 39 5.30 -26.86 -5.44
CA GLY A 39 6.76 -26.91 -5.41
C GLY A 39 7.42 -25.65 -6.01
N PRO A 40 8.72 -25.45 -5.78
CA PRO A 40 9.47 -24.36 -6.39
C PRO A 40 9.81 -24.64 -7.87
N PRO A 41 10.05 -23.59 -8.69
CA PRO A 41 10.01 -22.18 -8.33
C PRO A 41 8.60 -21.60 -8.35
N ILE A 42 8.32 -20.68 -7.43
CA ILE A 42 7.13 -19.81 -7.47
C ILE A 42 7.59 -18.37 -7.69
N TYR A 43 7.10 -17.73 -8.75
CA TYR A 43 7.48 -16.35 -9.05
C TYR A 43 6.55 -15.39 -8.32
N VAL A 44 7.12 -14.30 -7.81
CA VAL A 44 6.38 -13.23 -7.14
C VAL A 44 6.77 -11.90 -7.78
N ARG A 45 5.79 -11.14 -8.26
CA ARG A 45 6.04 -9.81 -8.82
C ARG A 45 6.15 -8.79 -7.70
N HIS A 46 7.31 -8.14 -7.62
CA HIS A 46 7.84 -7.39 -6.49
C HIS A 46 7.96 -8.23 -5.21
N GLU A 47 8.59 -7.67 -4.17
CA GLU A 47 8.52 -8.26 -2.83
C GLU A 47 7.07 -8.44 -2.38
N VAL A 48 6.72 -9.62 -1.86
CA VAL A 48 5.34 -9.93 -1.43
C VAL A 48 4.87 -8.95 -0.35
N VAL A 49 5.80 -8.52 0.50
CA VAL A 49 5.71 -7.48 1.53
C VAL A 49 7.10 -6.85 1.69
N HIS A 50 7.19 -5.58 2.10
CA HIS A 50 8.45 -4.88 2.33
C HIS A 50 9.12 -5.29 3.66
N ASN A 51 9.55 -6.55 3.78
CA ASN A 51 10.30 -7.05 4.92
C ASN A 51 11.39 -8.02 4.47
N ARG A 52 12.65 -7.60 4.64
CA ARG A 52 13.82 -8.38 4.20
C ARG A 52 13.86 -9.79 4.78
N PHE A 53 13.55 -9.97 6.06
CA PHE A 53 13.59 -11.29 6.69
C PHE A 53 12.55 -12.24 6.08
N VAL A 54 11.33 -11.74 5.85
CA VAL A 54 10.26 -12.51 5.18
C VAL A 54 10.66 -12.87 3.75
N VAL A 55 11.18 -11.90 2.99
CA VAL A 55 11.57 -12.10 1.59
C VAL A 55 12.71 -13.13 1.48
N GLU A 56 13.76 -13.01 2.30
CA GLU A 56 14.86 -13.98 2.31
C GLU A 56 14.38 -15.38 2.72
N THR A 57 13.52 -15.49 3.73
CA THR A 57 12.95 -16.78 4.15
C THR A 57 12.16 -17.45 3.00
N LEU A 58 11.41 -16.66 2.22
CA LEU A 58 10.69 -17.18 1.06
C LEU A 58 11.64 -17.54 -0.10
N ARG A 59 12.71 -16.77 -0.32
CA ARG A 59 13.76 -17.09 -1.30
C ARG A 59 14.44 -18.42 -0.99
N GLU A 60 14.80 -18.65 0.27
CA GLU A 60 15.39 -19.92 0.74
C GLU A 60 14.47 -21.12 0.49
N ARG A 61 13.15 -20.90 0.50
CA ARG A 61 12.15 -21.92 0.17
C ARG A 61 11.90 -22.10 -1.34
N GLY A 62 12.49 -21.26 -2.19
CA GLY A 62 12.38 -21.33 -3.65
C GLY A 62 11.37 -20.37 -4.29
N ALA A 63 10.97 -19.30 -3.58
CA ALA A 63 10.31 -18.16 -4.22
C ALA A 63 11.33 -17.32 -5.02
N VAL A 64 10.94 -16.87 -6.21
CA VAL A 64 11.74 -16.01 -7.07
C VAL A 64 11.03 -14.67 -7.21
N PHE A 65 11.63 -13.61 -6.67
CA PHE A 65 11.09 -12.26 -6.75
C PHE A 65 11.63 -11.56 -8.00
N VAL A 66 10.73 -11.00 -8.80
CA VAL A 66 11.05 -10.28 -10.05
C VAL A 66 10.40 -8.90 -10.04
N GLU A 67 10.93 -7.96 -10.81
CA GLU A 67 10.31 -6.64 -10.93
C GLU A 67 9.20 -6.67 -11.98
N GLU A 68 9.46 -7.31 -13.11
CA GLU A 68 8.57 -7.33 -14.25
C GLU A 68 8.19 -8.73 -14.72
N LEU A 69 7.01 -8.82 -15.33
CA LEU A 69 6.48 -10.11 -15.75
C LEU A 69 7.32 -10.76 -16.84
N HIS A 70 7.97 -10.01 -17.73
CA HIS A 70 8.80 -10.59 -18.79
C HIS A 70 9.99 -11.43 -18.26
N GLU A 71 10.34 -11.30 -16.99
CA GLU A 71 11.35 -12.12 -16.29
C GLU A 71 10.80 -13.49 -15.85
N VAL A 72 9.48 -13.66 -15.86
CA VAL A 72 8.76 -14.89 -15.49
C VAL A 72 8.64 -15.80 -16.72
N PRO A 73 8.94 -17.11 -16.66
CA PRO A 73 8.62 -18.06 -17.73
C PRO A 73 7.10 -18.23 -17.94
N ASP A 74 6.65 -18.71 -19.11
CA ASP A 74 5.19 -18.80 -19.40
C ASP A 74 4.46 -19.91 -18.60
N ASP A 75 5.14 -21.03 -18.32
CA ASP A 75 4.50 -22.22 -17.72
C ASP A 75 4.56 -22.29 -16.18
N VAL A 76 4.95 -21.21 -15.52
CA VAL A 76 5.10 -21.15 -14.06
C VAL A 76 3.96 -20.37 -13.39
N ILE A 77 3.84 -20.55 -12.07
CA ILE A 77 2.93 -19.78 -11.25
C ILE A 77 3.56 -18.43 -10.91
N VAL A 78 2.77 -17.37 -11.05
CA VAL A 78 3.12 -16.02 -10.62
C VAL A 78 2.16 -15.52 -9.54
N ILE A 79 2.70 -14.81 -8.56
CA ILE A 79 1.94 -14.20 -7.47
C ILE A 79 2.11 -12.69 -7.53
N PHE A 80 1.00 -11.95 -7.53
CA PHE A 80 1.05 -10.49 -7.33
C PHE A 80 1.17 -10.17 -5.85
N SER A 81 2.04 -9.22 -5.48
CA SER A 81 2.28 -8.84 -4.09
C SER A 81 1.07 -8.21 -3.39
N ALA A 82 1.17 -8.02 -2.07
CA ALA A 82 0.09 -7.43 -1.26
C ALA A 82 -0.27 -6.00 -1.66
N HIS A 83 0.66 -5.27 -2.28
CA HIS A 83 0.51 -3.87 -2.71
C HIS A 83 -0.37 -3.71 -3.95
N GLY A 84 -0.68 -4.81 -4.63
CA GLY A 84 -1.46 -4.80 -5.87
C GLY A 84 -0.68 -4.38 -7.10
N VAL A 85 -1.36 -4.49 -8.25
CA VAL A 85 -0.78 -4.23 -9.57
C VAL A 85 -1.75 -3.41 -10.43
N SER A 86 -1.24 -2.79 -11.49
CA SER A 86 -2.03 -2.03 -12.47
C SER A 86 -2.89 -2.94 -13.36
N ARG A 87 -3.80 -2.35 -14.14
CA ARG A 87 -4.57 -3.10 -15.15
C ARG A 87 -3.68 -3.64 -16.28
N ALA A 88 -2.64 -2.90 -16.67
CA ALA A 88 -1.70 -3.31 -17.70
C ALA A 88 -0.93 -4.58 -17.30
N VAL A 89 -0.47 -4.68 -16.06
CA VAL A 89 0.21 -5.88 -15.53
C VAL A 89 -0.73 -7.08 -15.52
N GLN A 90 -2.00 -6.89 -15.16
CA GLN A 90 -2.99 -7.98 -15.24
C GLN A 90 -3.20 -8.45 -16.69
N GLN A 91 -3.30 -7.51 -17.63
CA GLN A 91 -3.49 -7.83 -19.04
C GLN A 91 -2.29 -8.55 -19.65
N ASP A 92 -1.06 -8.18 -19.27
CA ASP A 92 0.14 -8.87 -19.71
C ASP A 92 0.17 -10.32 -19.22
N ALA A 93 -0.14 -10.56 -17.93
CA ALA A 93 -0.27 -11.91 -17.39
C ALA A 93 -1.38 -12.73 -18.10
N GLU A 94 -2.54 -12.12 -18.37
CA GLU A 94 -3.66 -12.74 -19.11
C GLU A 94 -3.25 -13.09 -20.55
N GLN A 95 -2.59 -12.17 -21.28
CA GLN A 95 -2.16 -12.37 -22.66
C GLN A 95 -1.12 -13.47 -22.80
N ARG A 96 -0.24 -13.58 -21.80
CA ARG A 96 0.78 -14.63 -21.73
C ARG A 96 0.25 -15.97 -21.21
N GLY A 97 -1.01 -16.01 -20.76
CA GLY A 97 -1.62 -17.23 -20.21
C GLY A 97 -1.01 -17.69 -18.88
N LEU A 98 -0.40 -16.77 -18.12
CA LEU A 98 0.24 -17.09 -16.84
C LEU A 98 -0.79 -17.57 -15.81
N LYS A 99 -0.38 -18.51 -14.95
CA LYS A 99 -1.19 -18.96 -13.81
C LYS A 99 -0.97 -18.01 -12.63
N VAL A 100 -1.91 -17.10 -12.41
CA VAL A 100 -1.79 -16.03 -11.42
C VAL A 100 -2.53 -16.37 -10.11
N PHE A 101 -1.86 -16.17 -8.97
CA PHE A 101 -2.54 -15.95 -7.69
C PHE A 101 -2.41 -14.49 -7.27
N ASP A 102 -3.52 -13.86 -6.94
CA ASP A 102 -3.53 -12.45 -6.53
C ASP A 102 -3.50 -12.32 -4.99
N ALA A 103 -2.33 -11.95 -4.46
CA ALA A 103 -2.13 -11.72 -3.04
C ALA A 103 -2.43 -10.28 -2.61
N THR A 104 -2.93 -9.41 -3.50
CA THR A 104 -3.32 -8.03 -3.19
C THR A 104 -4.17 -8.00 -1.92
N CYS A 105 -3.82 -7.09 -1.00
CA CYS A 105 -4.59 -6.88 0.21
C CYS A 105 -6.03 -6.45 -0.15
N PRO A 106 -7.08 -7.03 0.44
CA PRO A 106 -8.46 -6.64 0.13
C PRO A 106 -8.76 -5.15 0.35
N LEU A 107 -8.02 -4.49 1.25
CA LEU A 107 -8.17 -3.06 1.50
C LEU A 107 -7.53 -2.21 0.38
N VAL A 108 -6.47 -2.69 -0.26
CA VAL A 108 -5.93 -2.09 -1.50
C VAL A 108 -6.90 -2.34 -2.66
N THR A 109 -7.47 -3.56 -2.78
CA THR A 109 -8.49 -3.85 -3.79
C THR A 109 -9.71 -2.94 -3.65
N LYS A 110 -10.11 -2.57 -2.43
CA LYS A 110 -11.19 -1.60 -2.20
C LYS A 110 -10.89 -0.25 -2.87
N VAL A 111 -9.68 0.29 -2.69
CA VAL A 111 -9.24 1.54 -3.34
C VAL A 111 -9.21 1.40 -4.86
N HIS A 112 -8.67 0.30 -5.39
CA HIS A 112 -8.70 0.00 -6.83
C HIS A 112 -10.12 0.04 -7.41
N MET A 113 -11.10 -0.50 -6.69
CA MET A 113 -12.49 -0.51 -7.12
C MET A 113 -13.16 0.87 -7.07
N GLU A 114 -12.73 1.75 -6.17
CA GLU A 114 -13.18 3.14 -6.12
C GLU A 114 -12.62 3.93 -7.31
N VAL A 115 -11.32 3.83 -7.58
CA VAL A 115 -10.67 4.41 -8.77
C VAL A 115 -11.36 3.97 -10.07
N LEU A 116 -11.61 2.67 -10.22
CA LEU A 116 -12.33 2.13 -11.38
C LEU A 116 -13.76 2.69 -11.50
N ARG A 117 -14.43 2.95 -10.37
CA ARG A 117 -15.79 3.52 -10.36
C ARG A 117 -15.79 4.98 -10.79
N TYR A 118 -14.81 5.77 -10.36
CA TYR A 118 -14.65 7.16 -10.78
C TYR A 118 -14.32 7.24 -12.27
N ALA A 119 -13.35 6.45 -12.73
CA ALA A 119 -12.98 6.34 -14.14
C ALA A 119 -14.20 6.02 -15.03
N LYS A 120 -15.01 5.01 -14.68
CA LYS A 120 -16.21 4.65 -15.45
C LYS A 120 -17.26 5.77 -15.58
N ARG A 121 -17.22 6.78 -14.72
CA ARG A 121 -18.11 7.95 -14.76
C ARG A 121 -17.49 9.14 -15.50
N GLY A 122 -16.25 9.01 -15.99
CA GLY A 122 -15.45 10.13 -16.49
C GLY A 122 -15.09 11.14 -15.40
N GLN A 123 -15.23 10.77 -14.12
CA GLN A 123 -14.99 11.63 -12.96
C GLN A 123 -13.51 11.63 -12.63
N GLU A 124 -12.89 12.82 -12.56
CA GLU A 124 -11.48 12.96 -12.24
C GLU A 124 -11.18 12.48 -10.81
N CYS A 125 -9.99 11.91 -10.60
CA CYS A 125 -9.60 11.33 -9.33
C CYS A 125 -8.23 11.86 -8.89
N ILE A 126 -8.06 12.15 -7.61
CA ILE A 126 -6.78 12.50 -7.00
C ILE A 126 -6.39 11.38 -6.05
N LEU A 127 -5.24 10.75 -6.29
CA LEU A 127 -4.62 9.83 -5.35
C LEU A 127 -3.67 10.64 -4.46
N ILE A 128 -3.86 10.56 -3.14
CA ILE A 128 -2.87 11.00 -2.16
C ILE A 128 -1.95 9.81 -1.89
N GLY A 129 -0.65 9.93 -2.15
CA GLY A 129 0.30 8.84 -1.98
C GLY A 129 1.71 9.22 -2.39
N HIS A 130 2.68 8.33 -2.19
CA HIS A 130 4.08 8.58 -2.55
C HIS A 130 4.41 8.06 -3.95
N GLU A 131 4.99 8.91 -4.80
CA GLU A 131 5.43 8.54 -6.14
C GLU A 131 6.43 7.37 -6.08
N GLY A 132 6.29 6.42 -7.02
CA GLY A 132 7.15 5.23 -7.10
C GLY A 132 6.83 4.13 -6.09
N HIS A 133 5.88 4.32 -5.16
CA HIS A 133 5.44 3.22 -4.29
C HIS A 133 4.60 2.20 -5.10
N PRO A 134 4.84 0.87 -4.98
CA PRO A 134 4.13 -0.14 -5.77
C PRO A 134 2.60 -0.07 -5.67
N GLU A 135 2.06 0.28 -4.50
CA GLU A 135 0.61 0.47 -4.30
C GLU A 135 0.07 1.68 -5.07
N VAL A 136 0.87 2.75 -5.15
CA VAL A 136 0.51 3.97 -5.89
C VAL A 136 0.51 3.68 -7.39
N GLU A 137 1.57 3.04 -7.91
CA GLU A 137 1.63 2.59 -9.30
C GLU A 137 0.48 1.65 -9.66
N GLY A 138 0.19 0.70 -8.76
CA GLY A 138 -0.93 -0.22 -8.89
C GLY A 138 -2.27 0.51 -8.99
N THR A 139 -2.52 1.46 -8.08
CA THR A 139 -3.76 2.23 -7.97
C THR A 139 -3.94 3.22 -9.11
N MET A 140 -2.90 4.00 -9.46
CA MET A 140 -2.89 4.90 -10.61
C MET A 140 -3.21 4.15 -11.89
N GLY A 141 -2.57 2.99 -12.08
CA GLY A 141 -2.78 2.11 -13.23
C GLY A 141 -4.13 1.38 -13.25
N ARG A 142 -5.06 1.68 -12.33
CA ARG A 142 -6.47 1.26 -12.41
C ARG A 142 -7.38 2.29 -13.06
N TYR A 143 -6.95 3.54 -13.18
CA TYR A 143 -7.80 4.56 -13.78
C TYR A 143 -7.87 4.37 -15.30
N ASP A 144 -9.04 4.04 -15.82
CA ASP A 144 -9.28 3.84 -17.24
C ASP A 144 -9.69 5.17 -17.90
N THR A 145 -8.73 5.81 -18.58
CA THR A 145 -8.93 7.10 -19.25
C THR A 145 -9.82 7.03 -20.49
N SER A 146 -10.21 5.84 -20.97
CA SER A 146 -11.09 5.71 -22.15
C SER A 146 -12.51 6.25 -21.93
N HIS A 147 -12.92 6.39 -20.66
CA HIS A 147 -14.21 6.97 -20.26
C HIS A 147 -14.16 8.50 -20.07
N GLY A 148 -13.00 9.12 -20.33
CA GLY A 148 -12.74 10.51 -19.99
C GLY A 148 -12.24 10.71 -18.56
N GLY A 149 -11.96 11.96 -18.20
CA GLY A 149 -11.31 12.32 -16.95
C GLY A 149 -9.85 11.84 -16.85
N LYS A 150 -9.27 12.04 -15.67
CA LYS A 150 -7.86 11.78 -15.40
C LYS A 150 -7.66 11.46 -13.92
N ILE A 151 -6.62 10.67 -13.62
CA ILE A 151 -6.11 10.52 -12.27
C ILE A 151 -4.86 11.38 -12.07
N TYR A 152 -4.75 12.01 -10.91
CA TYR A 152 -3.64 12.86 -10.48
C TYR A 152 -3.02 12.28 -9.22
N LEU A 153 -1.71 12.46 -9.04
CA LEU A 153 -1.00 12.12 -7.81
C LEU A 153 -0.63 13.42 -7.08
N VAL A 154 -0.80 13.43 -5.76
CA VAL A 154 -0.30 14.48 -4.87
C VAL A 154 0.32 13.83 -3.63
N GLU A 155 1.44 14.36 -3.17
CA GLU A 155 2.09 13.90 -1.93
C GLU A 155 1.81 14.84 -0.75
N ASP A 156 1.68 16.15 -1.03
CA ASP A 156 1.59 17.19 -0.02
C ASP A 156 0.67 18.37 -0.40
N GLU A 157 0.57 19.36 0.48
CA GLU A 157 -0.24 20.58 0.29
C GLU A 157 0.27 21.46 -0.87
N GLN A 158 1.56 21.40 -1.20
CA GLN A 158 2.16 22.18 -2.27
C GLN A 158 1.80 21.61 -3.63
N ASP A 159 1.75 20.28 -3.76
CA ASP A 159 1.18 19.59 -4.93
C ASP A 159 -0.28 19.96 -5.12
N VAL A 160 -1.07 19.95 -4.04
CA VAL A 160 -2.48 20.40 -4.08
C VAL A 160 -2.57 21.84 -4.56
N ALA A 161 -1.73 22.75 -4.06
CA ALA A 161 -1.72 24.16 -4.48
C ALA A 161 -1.41 24.32 -5.98
N ASN A 162 -0.53 23.49 -6.53
CA ASN A 162 -0.16 23.52 -7.95
C ASN A 162 -1.09 22.71 -8.87
N LEU A 163 -1.96 21.87 -8.30
CA LEU A 163 -2.81 20.96 -9.06
C LEU A 163 -3.82 21.70 -9.95
N VAL A 164 -3.88 21.32 -11.23
CA VAL A 164 -4.88 21.79 -12.18
C VAL A 164 -5.70 20.59 -12.65
N VAL A 165 -7.01 20.66 -12.43
CA VAL A 165 -8.00 19.66 -12.87
C VAL A 165 -8.88 20.27 -13.96
N ASN A 166 -9.55 19.44 -14.75
CA ASN A 166 -10.40 19.90 -15.86
C ASN A 166 -11.80 20.31 -15.38
N ASP A 167 -12.41 19.52 -14.48
CA ASP A 167 -13.74 19.75 -13.93
C ASP A 167 -13.75 19.59 -12.41
N PRO A 168 -13.58 20.70 -11.66
CA PRO A 168 -13.64 20.70 -10.20
C PRO A 168 -14.97 20.22 -9.60
N SER A 169 -16.07 20.24 -10.37
CA SER A 169 -17.39 19.82 -9.90
C SER A 169 -17.59 18.29 -9.96
N ALA A 170 -16.75 17.61 -10.74
CA ALA A 170 -16.76 16.17 -10.94
C ALA A 170 -15.40 15.56 -10.54
N LEU A 171 -15.01 15.79 -9.28
CA LEU A 171 -13.72 15.40 -8.72
C LEU A 171 -13.88 14.49 -7.50
N ALA A 172 -13.04 13.48 -7.39
CA ALA A 172 -12.94 12.64 -6.21
C ALA A 172 -11.50 12.46 -5.74
N PHE A 173 -11.29 12.01 -4.50
CA PHE A 173 -9.98 11.58 -4.04
C PHE A 173 -10.01 10.21 -3.35
N VAL A 174 -8.86 9.54 -3.37
CA VAL A 174 -8.54 8.31 -2.64
C VAL A 174 -7.15 8.45 -2.02
N THR A 175 -6.80 7.57 -1.09
CA THR A 175 -5.45 7.59 -0.45
C THR A 175 -4.75 6.25 -0.55
N GLN A 176 -3.41 6.27 -0.52
CA GLN A 176 -2.60 5.10 -0.20
C GLN A 176 -2.92 4.63 1.23
N THR A 177 -2.90 3.32 1.46
CA THR A 177 -3.38 2.69 2.71
C THR A 177 -2.41 2.80 3.89
N THR A 178 -1.17 3.20 3.64
CA THR A 178 -0.05 3.20 4.61
C THR A 178 0.48 4.58 4.99
N LEU A 179 -0.27 5.65 4.67
CA LEU A 179 0.18 7.02 4.92
C LEU A 179 0.10 7.43 6.40
N SER A 180 0.84 8.48 6.73
CA SER A 180 0.70 9.25 7.97
C SER A 180 -0.72 9.80 8.08
N MET A 181 -1.43 9.49 9.18
CA MET A 181 -2.78 10.02 9.43
C MET A 181 -2.76 11.55 9.51
N ASP A 182 -1.74 12.11 10.16
CA ASP A 182 -1.65 13.54 10.45
C ASP A 182 -1.31 14.35 9.20
N ASP A 183 -0.42 13.84 8.34
CA ASP A 183 -0.07 14.54 7.09
C ASP A 183 -1.15 14.38 6.03
N THR A 184 -1.77 13.20 5.92
CA THR A 184 -2.90 12.98 5.01
C THR A 184 -4.07 13.91 5.34
N ALA A 185 -4.34 14.17 6.62
CA ALA A 185 -5.38 15.10 7.03
C ALA A 185 -5.13 16.52 6.47
N LYS A 186 -3.88 17.01 6.52
CA LYS A 186 -3.51 18.33 5.96
C LYS A 186 -3.75 18.38 4.44
N VAL A 187 -3.36 17.33 3.72
CA VAL A 187 -3.58 17.24 2.27
C VAL A 187 -5.07 17.21 1.93
N ILE A 188 -5.87 16.45 2.69
CA ILE A 188 -7.33 16.41 2.52
C ILE A 188 -7.96 17.77 2.79
N ASP A 189 -7.53 18.48 3.83
CA ASP A 189 -8.04 19.81 4.16
C ASP A 189 -7.69 20.82 3.06
N ALA A 190 -6.46 20.80 2.55
CA ALA A 190 -6.06 21.62 1.39
C ALA A 190 -6.86 21.29 0.13
N LEU A 191 -7.15 20.01 -0.13
CA LEU A 191 -7.99 19.57 -1.26
C LEU A 191 -9.41 20.10 -1.12
N ARG A 192 -10.00 20.05 0.08
CA ARG A 192 -11.36 20.54 0.34
C ARG A 192 -11.46 22.06 0.28
N GLU A 193 -10.43 22.77 0.72
CA GLU A 193 -10.36 24.22 0.58
C GLU A 193 -10.29 24.64 -0.89
N LYS A 194 -9.44 23.96 -1.68
CA LYS A 194 -9.26 24.27 -3.10
C LYS A 194 -10.41 23.79 -3.99
N PHE A 195 -10.99 22.62 -3.68
CA PHE A 195 -12.05 21.98 -4.43
C PHE A 195 -13.24 21.64 -3.49
N PRO A 196 -14.11 22.62 -3.16
CA PRO A 196 -15.17 22.42 -2.16
C PRO A 196 -16.19 21.31 -2.46
N GLU A 197 -16.34 20.93 -3.74
CA GLU A 197 -17.25 19.87 -4.19
C GLU A 197 -16.59 18.47 -4.27
N ILE A 198 -15.29 18.37 -3.93
CA ILE A 198 -14.55 17.12 -4.04
C ILE A 198 -15.17 16.01 -3.19
N GLN A 199 -15.35 14.84 -3.79
CA GLN A 199 -15.90 13.67 -3.13
C GLN A 199 -14.79 12.79 -2.58
N GLY A 200 -14.90 12.36 -1.33
CA GLY A 200 -13.96 11.41 -0.73
C GLY A 200 -14.68 10.26 -0.04
N PRO A 201 -13.91 9.26 0.45
CA PRO A 201 -14.42 8.35 1.47
C PRO A 201 -14.90 9.15 2.69
N ARG A 202 -15.70 8.51 3.57
CA ARG A 202 -16.21 9.17 4.79
C ARG A 202 -15.09 9.68 5.73
N LYS A 203 -13.87 9.15 5.60
CA LYS A 203 -12.70 9.57 6.36
C LYS A 203 -11.49 9.66 5.42
N ASP A 204 -10.84 8.53 5.16
CA ASP A 204 -9.70 8.30 4.24
C ASP A 204 -9.67 6.79 3.89
N ASP A 205 -8.72 6.37 3.06
CA ASP A 205 -8.47 4.96 2.73
C ASP A 205 -7.32 4.34 3.54
N ILE A 206 -6.79 5.06 4.53
CA ILE A 206 -5.76 4.54 5.42
C ILE A 206 -6.33 3.35 6.18
N CYS A 207 -5.65 2.22 6.09
CA CYS A 207 -6.20 0.99 6.62
C CYS A 207 -6.14 0.97 8.15
N TYR A 208 -7.02 0.17 8.76
CA TYR A 208 -7.08 0.00 10.22
C TYR A 208 -5.72 -0.36 10.83
N ALA A 209 -4.92 -1.15 10.11
CA ALA A 209 -3.62 -1.62 10.58
C ALA A 209 -2.60 -0.48 10.68
N THR A 210 -2.64 0.46 9.73
CA THR A 210 -1.81 1.67 9.74
C THR A 210 -2.24 2.59 10.88
N GLN A 211 -3.54 2.93 10.95
CA GLN A 211 -4.08 3.80 11.99
C GLN A 211 -3.76 3.27 13.40
N ASN A 212 -4.12 2.01 13.68
CA ASN A 212 -3.93 1.47 15.02
C ASN A 212 -2.46 1.37 15.43
N ARG A 213 -1.53 1.19 14.47
CA ARG A 213 -0.08 1.16 14.77
C ARG A 213 0.47 2.57 15.00
N GLN A 214 0.00 3.57 14.26
CA GLN A 214 0.34 4.97 14.52
C GLN A 214 -0.16 5.42 15.89
N ASP A 215 -1.38 5.03 16.26
CA ASP A 215 -1.92 5.33 17.59
C ASP A 215 -1.12 4.63 18.70
N ALA A 216 -0.82 3.33 18.54
CA ALA A 216 -0.05 2.58 19.53
C ALA A 216 1.40 3.07 19.68
N VAL A 217 2.06 3.51 18.59
CA VAL A 217 3.42 4.06 18.69
C VAL A 217 3.42 5.47 19.26
N ARG A 218 2.37 6.27 19.03
CA ARG A 218 2.20 7.59 19.64
C ARG A 218 2.05 7.48 21.16
N GLU A 219 1.25 6.54 21.64
CA GLU A 219 1.13 6.23 23.06
C GLU A 219 2.45 5.71 23.65
N LEU A 220 3.13 4.79 22.95
CA LEU A 220 4.41 4.26 23.40
C LEU A 220 5.47 5.36 23.52
N ALA A 221 5.52 6.28 22.55
CA ALA A 221 6.51 7.36 22.50
C ALA A 221 6.33 8.39 23.62
N ALA A 222 5.09 8.62 24.08
CA ALA A 222 4.81 9.59 25.15
C ALA A 222 5.56 9.25 26.46
N ASP A 223 5.78 7.96 26.72
CA ASP A 223 6.43 7.48 27.95
C ASP A 223 7.72 6.69 27.68
N SER A 224 8.42 6.97 26.56
CA SER A 224 9.67 6.29 26.18
C SER A 224 10.76 7.26 25.75
N ASP A 225 11.98 7.08 26.26
CA ASP A 225 13.16 7.87 25.86
C ASP A 225 13.68 7.48 24.46
N LEU A 226 13.41 6.25 24.02
CA LEU A 226 13.82 5.69 22.73
C LEU A 226 12.73 4.74 22.21
N VAL A 227 12.34 4.91 20.96
CA VAL A 227 11.44 3.99 20.24
C VAL A 227 12.21 3.31 19.12
N LEU A 228 12.17 1.97 19.11
CA LEU A 228 12.74 1.16 18.04
C LEU A 228 11.58 0.57 17.21
N VAL A 229 11.55 0.91 15.92
CA VAL A 229 10.61 0.31 14.95
C VAL A 229 11.38 -0.74 14.16
N VAL A 230 10.83 -1.96 14.12
CA VAL A 230 11.43 -3.14 13.47
C VAL A 230 10.77 -3.39 12.13
#